data_AF-A0A9D0AVS4-F1
#
_entry.id   AF-A0A9D0AVS4-F1
#
_cell.length_a   1.000
_cell.length_b   1.000
_cell.length_c   1.000
_cell.angle_alpha   90.00
_cell.angle_beta   90.00
_cell.angle_gamma   90.00
#
_symmetry.space_group_name_H-M   'P 1'
#
loop_
_entity.id
_entity.type
_entity.pdbx_description
1 polymer ?
#
loop_
_entity_poly.entity_id
_entity_poly.type
_entity_poly.pdbx_seq_one_letter_code
_entity_poly.pdbx_strand_id
1 'polypeptide(L)'
;MNFLKKYFKSNQSYKPAITDKLPTAILLGNQRQTITPTTPDGDIAISLADASVHFDLIPNKDIITGIRLRFGTYCRANNCHITIKINGFSHKFHANFLVDNEYIDIPFSTVQTCIVGKPLNIIIYSTDATKDNSVAIWCSKMLPQFINTITSQPIVLPTISKPTVSIIIPVFNKVLYTYNCLLTLQKYDSEISKEVIIVNNASSDTTIDLCKRLQGAFQVINNQDNKGFVEACRQGADIAKGQFILFLNNDTQVLPNWLVNMVKVMEADPKIGITGSKLIYPNGKLQEAGGIIFNDASGWNYGRLQEPSEPKYNKNREVDYCSGASLMIRQALWKQIGGFDLRYAPAYYEDTDLCFATREAGYKVIYCHDSEVIHHEGITAGTDIQTGYKTYQAINRKKFQAKWWNTLSNHPLPPPQSSHEEAAFRFETNQPIKFRIPDGKILATHFLAQGWAANFWSYLNLNQVDAELEFIQTIGFNTVILLIPWVGFQTKVQPITYYEEYFTLFEQLLDRIQEFDLQVILRLGYSHDNGPDSEPEGFLRQVVIGADTATMLA
;
A
#
# COMPACT_ATOMS: atom_id res chain seq x y z
N MET A 1 -19.13 -8.29 -32.40
CA MET A 1 -18.62 -6.93 -32.69
C MET A 1 -19.46 -5.76 -32.17
N ASN A 2 -20.79 -5.82 -32.16
CA ASN A 2 -21.65 -4.76 -31.58
C ASN A 2 -21.29 -4.39 -30.13
N PHE A 3 -20.82 -5.34 -29.31
CA PHE A 3 -20.27 -5.05 -27.98
C PHE A 3 -18.99 -4.21 -28.05
N LEU A 4 -18.02 -4.54 -28.91
CA LEU A 4 -16.79 -3.77 -29.07
C LEU A 4 -17.05 -2.41 -29.74
N LYS A 5 -17.88 -2.34 -30.79
CA LYS A 5 -18.32 -1.05 -31.36
C LYS A 5 -19.05 -0.20 -30.34
N LYS A 6 -19.91 -0.78 -29.49
CA LYS A 6 -20.57 -0.07 -28.39
C LYS A 6 -19.60 0.30 -27.27
N TYR A 7 -18.63 -0.55 -26.95
CA TYR A 7 -17.57 -0.32 -25.96
C TYR A 7 -16.64 0.81 -26.43
N PHE A 8 -16.19 0.78 -27.67
CA PHE A 8 -15.34 1.81 -28.28
C PHE A 8 -16.12 3.08 -28.66
N LYS A 9 -17.41 3.03 -29.05
CA LYS A 9 -18.27 4.24 -29.20
C LYS A 9 -18.71 4.82 -27.86
N SER A 10 -18.96 4.00 -26.82
CA SER A 10 -19.11 4.50 -25.44
C SER A 10 -17.78 5.01 -24.87
N ASN A 11 -16.67 4.56 -25.44
CA ASN A 11 -15.32 5.06 -25.24
C ASN A 11 -14.87 5.99 -26.40
N GLN A 12 -15.79 6.58 -27.21
CA GLN A 12 -15.42 7.68 -28.12
C GLN A 12 -15.40 9.02 -27.37
N SER A 13 -16.01 9.06 -26.18
CA SER A 13 -15.78 10.06 -25.13
C SER A 13 -14.54 9.76 -24.27
N TYR A 14 -13.71 8.80 -24.68
CA TYR A 14 -12.44 8.49 -24.03
C TYR A 14 -11.41 9.52 -24.50
N LYS A 15 -11.43 10.71 -23.87
CA LYS A 15 -10.16 11.33 -23.47
C LYS A 15 -9.41 10.24 -22.68
N PRO A 16 -8.12 9.98 -22.94
CA PRO A 16 -7.42 8.83 -22.39
C PRO A 16 -7.67 8.77 -20.88
N ALA A 17 -8.46 7.80 -20.45
CA ALA A 17 -8.64 7.52 -19.03
C ALA A 17 -7.35 6.84 -18.57
N ILE A 18 -6.46 7.68 -18.03
CA ILE A 18 -5.54 7.26 -16.97
C ILE A 18 -6.45 6.64 -15.91
N THR A 19 -6.38 5.32 -15.77
CA THR A 19 -7.24 4.55 -14.87
C THR A 19 -6.57 4.37 -13.52
N ASP A 20 -6.39 5.48 -12.80
CA ASP A 20 -6.54 5.50 -11.35
C ASP A 20 -8.02 5.83 -11.10
N LYS A 21 -8.78 4.85 -10.60
CA LYS A 21 -10.24 4.86 -10.67
C LYS A 21 -10.89 5.99 -9.84
N LEU A 22 -11.17 7.12 -10.49
CA LEU A 22 -12.48 7.77 -10.61
C LEU A 22 -12.38 8.94 -11.61
N PRO A 23 -13.40 9.22 -12.45
CA PRO A 23 -13.38 10.37 -13.34
C PRO A 23 -13.52 11.65 -12.52
N THR A 24 -12.43 12.39 -12.39
CA THR A 24 -12.36 13.77 -11.91
C THR A 24 -13.41 14.68 -12.54
N ALA A 25 -13.86 14.38 -13.76
CA ALA A 25 -14.80 15.21 -14.51
C ALA A 25 -16.29 14.84 -14.34
N ILE A 26 -16.64 13.70 -13.72
CA ILE A 26 -18.07 13.30 -13.53
C ILE A 26 -18.57 13.62 -12.11
N LEU A 27 -17.67 13.96 -11.19
CA LEU A 27 -18.03 14.44 -9.88
C LEU A 27 -17.75 15.94 -9.80
N LEU A 28 -18.83 16.70 -9.68
CA LEU A 28 -18.89 18.05 -9.09
C LEU A 28 -18.57 19.23 -10.04
N GLY A 29 -19.55 19.60 -10.88
CA GLY A 29 -19.77 21.04 -11.07
C GLY A 29 -20.11 21.66 -9.70
N ASN A 30 -19.62 22.87 -9.37
CA ASN A 30 -19.89 23.60 -8.12
C ASN A 30 -20.31 22.73 -6.90
N GLN A 31 -19.48 21.80 -6.40
CA GLN A 31 -19.81 21.11 -5.14
C GLN A 31 -18.69 21.18 -4.11
N ARG A 32 -19.13 21.30 -2.85
CA ARG A 32 -18.38 21.08 -1.61
C ARG A 32 -18.22 19.58 -1.38
N GLN A 33 -17.04 19.13 -0.97
CA GLN A 33 -16.79 17.73 -0.61
C GLN A 33 -16.25 17.62 0.83
N THR A 34 -16.60 16.60 1.60
CA THR A 34 -16.12 16.45 2.99
C THR A 34 -15.01 15.41 3.08
N ILE A 35 -13.82 15.83 3.52
CA ILE A 35 -12.66 14.99 3.82
C ILE A 35 -12.73 14.59 5.31
N THR A 36 -12.83 13.28 5.55
CA THR A 36 -13.03 12.67 6.87
C THR A 36 -11.77 11.90 7.30
N PRO A 37 -11.62 11.54 8.59
CA PRO A 37 -10.51 10.69 9.06
C PRO A 37 -10.51 9.28 8.45
N THR A 38 -11.62 8.87 7.84
CA THR A 38 -11.84 7.61 7.13
C THR A 38 -11.75 7.76 5.61
N THR A 39 -11.44 8.95 5.10
CA THR A 39 -11.17 9.14 3.68
C THR A 39 -9.85 8.40 3.38
N PRO A 40 -9.87 7.37 2.52
CA PRO A 40 -8.66 6.63 2.19
C PRO A 40 -7.57 7.59 1.72
N ASP A 41 -6.29 7.28 1.96
CA ASP A 41 -5.25 7.86 1.11
C ASP A 41 -5.70 7.60 -0.33
N GLY A 42 -5.85 8.66 -1.11
CA GLY A 42 -6.61 8.58 -2.34
C GLY A 42 -6.48 9.86 -3.12
N ASP A 43 -5.95 9.72 -4.33
CA ASP A 43 -5.68 10.80 -5.25
C ASP A 43 -7.01 11.43 -5.73
N ILE A 44 -7.52 12.45 -5.03
CA ILE A 44 -8.60 13.27 -5.56
C ILE A 44 -8.04 14.20 -6.65
N ALA A 45 -7.93 13.73 -7.88
CA ALA A 45 -7.69 14.64 -9.00
C ALA A 45 -8.92 15.54 -9.17
N ILE A 46 -8.71 16.85 -9.20
CA ILE A 46 -9.75 17.86 -9.43
C ILE A 46 -9.36 18.67 -10.66
N SER A 47 -10.31 19.17 -11.44
CA SER A 47 -10.03 20.06 -12.57
C SER A 47 -10.55 21.45 -12.21
N LEU A 48 -9.65 22.36 -11.87
CA LEU A 48 -9.97 23.78 -11.80
C LEU A 48 -10.17 24.29 -13.23
N ALA A 49 -11.40 24.30 -13.72
CA ALA A 49 -11.79 25.03 -14.93
C ALA A 49 -12.92 25.97 -14.49
N ASP A 50 -12.62 27.26 -14.33
CA ASP A 50 -13.55 28.30 -13.83
C ASP A 50 -14.11 28.08 -12.40
N ALA A 51 -13.54 27.16 -11.61
CA ALA A 51 -14.12 26.69 -10.34
C ALA A 51 -13.13 26.72 -9.16
N SER A 52 -13.65 27.03 -7.96
CA SER A 52 -12.98 26.80 -6.69
C SER A 52 -13.38 25.43 -6.12
N VAL A 53 -12.40 24.70 -5.59
CA VAL A 53 -12.66 23.47 -4.84
C VAL A 53 -12.88 23.83 -3.40
N HIS A 54 -13.98 23.35 -2.84
CA HIS A 54 -14.23 23.41 -1.42
C HIS A 54 -14.13 22.01 -0.84
N PHE A 55 -13.27 21.83 0.15
CA PHE A 55 -13.27 20.64 0.96
C PHE A 55 -13.44 20.95 2.44
N ASP A 56 -14.22 20.12 3.11
CA ASP A 56 -14.39 20.16 4.55
C ASP A 56 -13.43 19.16 5.17
N LEU A 57 -12.30 19.63 5.69
CA LEU A 57 -11.41 18.80 6.49
C LEU A 57 -12.04 18.62 7.88
N ILE A 58 -12.32 17.40 8.31
CA ILE A 58 -12.72 17.14 9.70
C ILE A 58 -11.44 17.00 10.54
N PRO A 59 -11.08 18.00 11.36
CA PRO A 59 -9.85 17.96 12.12
C PRO A 59 -10.04 17.04 13.34
N ASN A 60 -8.98 16.30 13.67
CA ASN A 60 -8.90 15.49 14.88
C ASN A 60 -8.20 16.24 16.04
N LYS A 61 -7.87 17.52 15.84
CA LYS A 61 -7.24 18.42 16.81
C LYS A 61 -7.85 19.80 16.70
N ASP A 62 -7.81 20.58 17.78
CA ASP A 62 -8.34 21.95 17.79
C ASP A 62 -7.40 22.97 17.13
N ILE A 63 -6.25 22.51 16.62
CA ILE A 63 -5.17 23.34 16.08
C ILE A 63 -4.59 22.69 14.81
N ILE A 64 -4.45 23.48 13.75
CA ILE A 64 -3.75 23.11 12.51
C ILE A 64 -2.67 24.16 12.19
N THR A 65 -1.47 23.69 11.84
CA THR A 65 -0.28 24.52 11.61
C THR A 65 0.17 24.60 10.16
N GLY A 66 -0.45 23.83 9.27
CA GLY A 66 -0.14 23.79 7.85
C GLY A 66 -0.97 22.74 7.13
N ILE A 67 -0.89 22.74 5.80
CA ILE A 67 -1.46 21.71 4.96
C ILE A 67 -0.38 21.15 4.03
N ARG A 68 -0.37 19.83 3.82
CA ARG A 68 0.47 19.20 2.81
C ARG A 68 -0.39 18.83 1.61
N LEU A 69 -0.02 19.37 0.46
CA LEU A 69 -0.71 19.14 -0.80
C LEU A 69 0.26 18.56 -1.81
N ARG A 70 -0.17 17.59 -2.61
CA ARG A 70 0.57 17.14 -3.79
C ARG A 70 -0.12 17.71 -5.02
N PHE A 71 0.64 18.11 -6.02
CA PHE A 71 0.10 18.73 -7.24
C PHE A 71 0.47 17.93 -8.48
N GLY A 72 -0.47 17.79 -9.40
CA GLY A 72 -0.29 16.97 -10.60
C GLY A 72 0.49 17.65 -11.70
N THR A 73 1.04 16.83 -12.61
CA THR A 73 1.74 17.22 -13.84
C THR A 73 1.02 18.34 -14.61
N TYR A 74 -0.32 18.34 -14.59
CA TYR A 74 -1.13 19.37 -15.25
C TYR A 74 -0.97 20.78 -14.65
N CYS A 75 -0.73 20.92 -13.34
CA CYS A 75 -0.55 22.24 -12.70
C CYS A 75 0.70 22.96 -13.22
N ARG A 76 1.78 22.18 -13.40
CA ARG A 76 3.06 22.65 -13.91
C ARG A 76 2.99 22.93 -15.41
N ALA A 77 2.45 21.98 -16.19
CA ALA A 77 2.34 22.11 -17.65
C ALA A 77 1.53 23.35 -18.07
N ASN A 78 0.56 23.76 -17.24
CA ASN A 78 -0.32 24.90 -17.49
C ASN A 78 0.11 26.21 -16.79
N ASN A 79 1.27 26.21 -16.10
CA ASN A 79 1.88 27.40 -15.50
C ASN A 79 0.95 28.21 -14.56
N CYS A 80 0.14 27.52 -13.75
CA CYS A 80 -0.96 28.14 -12.98
C CYS A 80 -0.53 28.83 -11.67
N HIS A 81 -1.25 29.87 -11.25
CA HIS A 81 -1.21 30.45 -9.91
C HIS A 81 -2.25 29.80 -9.00
N ILE A 82 -1.78 29.12 -7.95
CA ILE A 82 -2.64 28.43 -6.99
C ILE A 82 -2.87 29.32 -5.76
N THR A 83 -4.12 29.40 -5.30
CA THR A 83 -4.50 30.04 -4.04
C THR A 83 -5.25 29.08 -3.14
N ILE A 84 -4.85 29.01 -1.88
CA ILE A 84 -5.45 28.19 -0.83
C ILE A 84 -5.99 29.11 0.25
N LYS A 85 -7.25 28.92 0.65
CA LYS A 85 -7.89 29.64 1.74
C LYS A 85 -8.41 28.69 2.80
N ILE A 86 -8.14 29.01 4.06
CA ILE A 86 -8.58 28.25 5.23
C ILE A 86 -8.91 29.26 6.33
N ASN A 87 -10.17 29.33 6.75
CA ASN A 87 -10.65 30.42 7.63
C ASN A 87 -10.24 31.81 7.11
N GLY A 88 -9.43 32.56 7.88
CA GLY A 88 -8.86 33.86 7.52
C GLY A 88 -7.48 33.81 6.86
N PHE A 89 -6.89 32.61 6.72
CA PHE A 89 -5.60 32.41 6.07
C PHE A 89 -5.77 32.28 4.55
N SER A 90 -4.88 32.93 3.80
CA SER A 90 -4.79 32.85 2.34
C SER A 90 -3.34 32.73 1.93
N HIS A 91 -2.99 31.69 1.16
CA HIS A 91 -1.65 31.46 0.62
C HIS A 91 -1.71 31.33 -0.89
N LYS A 92 -0.87 32.08 -1.60
CA LYS A 92 -0.79 32.09 -3.06
C LYS A 92 0.63 31.78 -3.51
N PHE A 93 0.78 30.87 -4.47
CA PHE A 93 2.07 30.54 -5.06
C PHE A 93 1.93 30.16 -6.54
N HIS A 94 3.06 30.09 -7.24
CA HIS A 94 3.14 29.81 -8.68
C HIS A 94 3.52 28.35 -8.93
N ALA A 95 2.84 27.62 -9.81
CA ALA A 95 3.07 26.17 -9.98
C ALA A 95 4.35 25.80 -10.79
N ASN A 96 5.22 26.77 -11.11
CA ASN A 96 6.38 26.54 -11.97
C ASN A 96 7.55 25.85 -11.25
N PHE A 97 7.60 25.97 -9.93
CA PHE A 97 8.61 25.33 -9.08
C PHE A 97 8.21 23.92 -8.63
N LEU A 98 7.02 23.45 -9.02
CA LEU A 98 6.55 22.13 -8.60
C LEU A 98 7.25 21.05 -9.42
N VAL A 99 7.79 20.04 -8.75
CA VAL A 99 8.15 18.78 -9.41
C VAL A 99 6.87 17.95 -9.56
N ASP A 100 6.71 17.30 -10.71
CA ASP A 100 5.55 16.44 -10.98
C ASP A 100 5.37 15.42 -9.84
N ASN A 101 4.15 15.33 -9.30
CA ASN A 101 3.80 14.42 -8.22
C ASN A 101 4.51 14.67 -6.88
N GLU A 102 5.08 15.85 -6.66
CA GLU A 102 5.74 16.22 -5.40
C GLU A 102 4.74 16.70 -4.34
N TYR A 103 5.02 16.35 -3.08
CA TYR A 103 4.32 16.88 -1.91
C TYR A 103 4.92 18.22 -1.50
N ILE A 104 4.05 19.20 -1.26
CA ILE A 104 4.40 20.55 -0.83
C ILE A 104 3.79 20.79 0.54
N ASP A 105 4.66 21.16 1.47
CA ASP A 105 4.23 21.68 2.77
C ASP A 105 3.93 23.17 2.68
N ILE A 106 2.72 23.53 3.08
CA ILE A 106 2.25 24.91 3.11
C ILE A 106 2.00 25.25 4.59
N PRO A 107 3.02 25.75 5.29
CA PRO A 107 2.87 26.17 6.67
C PRO A 107 1.93 27.38 6.75
N PHE A 108 1.09 27.41 7.77
CA PHE A 108 0.26 28.57 8.03
C PHE A 108 1.08 29.63 8.76
N SER A 109 1.05 30.87 8.26
CA SER A 109 1.70 32.01 8.92
C SER A 109 1.08 32.33 10.28
N THR A 110 -0.13 31.82 10.55
CA THR A 110 -0.81 31.90 11.82
C THR A 110 -1.52 30.58 12.10
N VAL A 111 -1.36 30.06 13.31
CA VAL A 111 -2.01 28.84 13.78
C VAL A 111 -3.53 28.95 13.59
N GLN A 112 -4.14 27.97 12.92
CA GLN A 112 -5.59 27.94 12.70
C GLN A 112 -6.23 27.14 13.82
N THR A 113 -7.13 27.77 14.59
CA THR A 113 -7.97 27.07 15.56
C THR A 113 -9.19 26.47 14.86
N CYS A 114 -9.54 25.25 15.23
CA CYS A 114 -10.69 24.52 14.71
C CYS A 114 -11.39 23.78 15.84
N ILE A 115 -12.58 23.23 15.56
CA ILE A 115 -13.32 22.42 16.52
C ILE A 115 -13.20 20.97 16.07
N VAL A 116 -12.64 20.10 16.91
CA VAL A 116 -12.54 18.66 16.63
C VAL A 116 -13.90 18.10 16.19
N GLY A 117 -13.89 17.35 15.09
CA GLY A 117 -15.10 16.73 14.55
C GLY A 117 -16.03 17.68 13.76
N LYS A 118 -15.74 18.98 13.70
CA LYS A 118 -16.48 19.92 12.84
C LYS A 118 -15.73 20.18 11.52
N PRO A 119 -16.45 20.20 10.38
CA PRO A 119 -15.93 20.64 9.08
C PRO A 119 -15.12 21.93 9.15
N LEU A 120 -13.86 21.88 8.75
CA LEU A 120 -13.05 23.04 8.41
C LEU A 120 -13.09 23.24 6.90
N ASN A 121 -13.68 24.33 6.43
CA ASN A 121 -13.76 24.62 5.00
C ASN A 121 -12.41 25.13 4.48
N ILE A 122 -11.88 24.41 3.51
CA ILE A 122 -10.66 24.74 2.78
C ILE A 122 -11.05 24.97 1.33
N ILE A 123 -10.62 26.09 0.78
CA ILE A 123 -10.91 26.50 -0.59
C ILE A 123 -9.60 26.52 -1.36
N ILE A 124 -9.49 25.75 -2.42
CA ILE A 124 -8.36 25.87 -3.35
C ILE A 124 -8.88 26.28 -4.72
N TYR A 125 -8.27 27.29 -5.30
CA TYR A 125 -8.61 27.79 -6.63
C TYR A 125 -7.36 28.27 -7.36
N SER A 126 -7.46 28.33 -8.68
CA SER A 126 -6.46 28.92 -9.55
C SER A 126 -7.10 30.09 -10.29
N THR A 127 -6.42 31.23 -10.35
CA THR A 127 -6.91 32.37 -11.14
C THR A 127 -6.71 32.18 -12.64
N ASP A 128 -5.91 31.19 -13.03
CA ASP A 128 -5.50 30.97 -14.42
C ASP A 128 -6.12 29.69 -15.00
N ALA A 129 -6.95 29.04 -14.20
CA ALA A 129 -7.67 27.82 -14.54
C ALA A 129 -8.76 28.10 -15.57
N THR A 130 -8.64 27.49 -16.75
CA THR A 130 -9.65 27.54 -17.83
C THR A 130 -10.11 26.12 -18.17
N LYS A 131 -11.13 25.99 -19.05
CA LYS A 131 -11.55 24.66 -19.58
C LYS A 131 -10.42 23.85 -20.23
N ASP A 132 -9.37 24.51 -20.68
CA ASP A 132 -8.22 23.90 -21.36
C ASP A 132 -7.00 23.73 -20.44
N ASN A 133 -7.00 24.35 -19.26
CA ASN A 133 -5.91 24.34 -18.28
C ASN A 133 -6.40 23.85 -16.89
N SER A 134 -6.41 22.53 -16.69
CA SER A 134 -6.83 21.90 -15.43
C SER A 134 -5.71 21.78 -14.40
N VAL A 135 -6.05 21.79 -13.12
CA VAL A 135 -5.14 21.72 -11.96
C VAL A 135 -5.61 20.62 -11.01
N ALA A 136 -4.86 19.51 -10.91
CA ALA A 136 -5.12 18.41 -9.98
C ALA A 136 -4.39 18.62 -8.65
N ILE A 137 -5.14 18.49 -7.54
CA ILE A 137 -4.63 18.75 -6.18
C ILE A 137 -4.97 17.55 -5.30
N TRP A 138 -3.96 16.98 -4.68
CA TRP A 138 -4.07 15.86 -3.78
C TRP A 138 -3.78 16.31 -2.35
N CYS A 139 -4.57 15.86 -1.39
CA CYS A 139 -4.33 16.13 0.02
C CYS A 139 -3.78 14.87 0.67
N SER A 140 -2.66 14.97 1.39
CA SER A 140 -2.15 13.85 2.20
C SER A 140 -2.05 14.25 3.66
N LYS A 141 -2.11 13.24 4.52
CA LYS A 141 -1.84 13.39 5.95
C LYS A 141 -0.39 13.84 6.13
N MET A 142 -0.18 14.93 6.86
CA MET A 142 1.18 15.36 7.23
C MET A 142 1.79 14.28 8.13
N LEU A 143 2.82 13.60 7.63
CA LEU A 143 3.61 12.67 8.44
C LEU A 143 4.22 13.45 9.62
N PRO A 144 4.33 12.85 10.82
CA PRO A 144 4.98 13.49 11.96
C PRO A 144 6.39 13.94 11.57
N GLN A 145 6.67 15.24 11.76
CA GLN A 145 7.99 15.78 11.52
C GLN A 145 9.02 15.08 12.42
N PHE A 146 10.14 14.66 11.83
CA PHE A 146 11.26 14.14 12.60
C PHE A 146 12.03 15.30 13.25
N ILE A 147 12.08 15.29 14.58
CA ILE A 147 12.78 16.30 15.37
C ILE A 147 14.25 15.89 15.51
N ASN A 148 15.15 16.76 15.05
CA ASN A 148 16.60 16.51 15.04
C ASN A 148 17.32 16.94 16.34
N THR A 149 16.61 17.55 17.28
CA THR A 149 17.17 18.04 18.54
C THR A 149 16.28 17.67 19.73
N ILE A 150 16.90 17.18 20.81
CA ILE A 150 16.16 16.84 22.02
C ILE A 150 15.90 18.13 22.81
N THR A 151 14.64 18.38 23.13
CA THR A 151 14.26 19.56 23.94
C THR A 151 14.43 19.28 25.43
N SER A 152 14.42 20.34 26.25
CA SER A 152 14.47 20.21 27.71
C SER A 152 13.14 19.79 28.35
N GLN A 153 12.04 19.79 27.58
CA GLN A 153 10.73 19.45 28.11
C GLN A 153 10.63 17.95 28.42
N PRO A 154 10.08 17.56 29.59
CA PRO A 154 9.89 16.15 29.91
C PRO A 154 8.82 15.53 29.00
N ILE A 155 8.99 14.24 28.71
CA ILE A 155 7.94 13.43 28.07
C ILE A 155 7.10 12.83 29.20
N VAL A 156 5.81 13.13 29.19
CA VAL A 156 4.88 12.82 30.27
C VAL A 156 3.72 12.00 29.75
N LEU A 157 3.49 10.83 30.34
CA LEU A 157 2.26 10.06 30.18
C LEU A 157 1.37 10.19 31.43
N PRO A 158 0.04 10.09 31.31
CA PRO A 158 -0.83 10.01 32.49
C PRO A 158 -0.43 8.85 33.40
N THR A 159 -0.47 9.05 34.72
CA THR A 159 -0.19 7.97 35.67
C THR A 159 -1.38 7.01 35.73
N ILE A 160 -1.14 5.71 35.55
CA ILE A 160 -2.18 4.69 35.43
C ILE A 160 -1.77 3.46 36.25
N SER A 161 -2.70 2.90 37.03
CA SER A 161 -2.45 1.69 37.83
C SER A 161 -2.74 0.39 37.08
N LYS A 162 -3.70 0.41 36.16
CA LYS A 162 -4.12 -0.75 35.35
C LYS A 162 -4.27 -0.35 33.87
N PRO A 163 -3.18 -0.36 33.09
CA PRO A 163 -3.23 0.01 31.68
C PRO A 163 -3.96 -1.06 30.86
N THR A 164 -4.56 -0.65 29.75
CA THR A 164 -5.11 -1.56 28.74
C THR A 164 -3.96 -2.21 27.96
N VAL A 165 -2.95 -1.42 27.59
CA VAL A 165 -1.80 -1.86 26.79
C VAL A 165 -0.49 -1.54 27.51
N SER A 166 0.41 -2.52 27.60
CA SER A 166 1.81 -2.29 27.95
C SER A 166 2.64 -2.28 26.67
N ILE A 167 3.24 -1.13 26.36
CA ILE A 167 4.09 -0.95 25.18
C ILE A 167 5.54 -1.19 25.61
N ILE A 168 6.19 -2.17 25.01
CA ILE A 168 7.59 -2.53 25.26
C ILE A 168 8.44 -2.00 24.12
N ILE A 169 9.43 -1.18 24.46
CA ILE A 169 10.35 -0.57 23.50
C ILE A 169 11.78 -0.97 23.89
N PRO A 170 12.39 -1.96 23.21
CA PRO A 170 13.81 -2.23 23.35
C PRO A 170 14.61 -1.09 22.71
N VAL A 171 15.63 -0.59 23.40
CA VAL A 171 16.43 0.54 22.93
C VAL A 171 17.91 0.19 23.00
N PHE A 172 18.62 0.35 21.88
CA PHE A 172 20.08 0.32 21.84
C PHE A 172 20.59 1.48 20.99
N ASN A 173 21.07 2.53 21.65
CA ASN A 173 21.46 3.80 21.05
C ASN A 173 20.31 4.48 20.27
N LYS A 174 20.68 5.37 19.34
CA LYS A 174 19.77 6.09 18.44
C LYS A 174 18.75 6.94 19.20
N VAL A 175 19.20 7.62 20.25
CA VAL A 175 18.38 8.46 21.13
C VAL A 175 17.39 9.40 20.41
N LEU A 176 17.75 9.97 19.25
CA LEU A 176 16.85 10.85 18.49
C LEU A 176 15.63 10.10 17.94
N TYR A 177 15.80 8.86 17.51
CA TYR A 177 14.70 8.00 17.06
C TYR A 177 13.80 7.66 18.23
N THR A 178 14.39 7.20 19.35
CA THR A 178 13.65 6.93 20.59
C THR A 178 12.86 8.16 21.05
N TYR A 179 13.46 9.36 20.98
CA TYR A 179 12.79 10.61 21.32
C TYR A 179 11.57 10.88 20.43
N ASN A 180 11.71 10.74 19.10
CA ASN A 180 10.60 10.93 18.17
C ASN A 180 9.48 9.89 18.34
N CYS A 181 9.84 8.63 18.58
CA CYS A 181 8.89 7.57 18.93
C CYS A 181 8.05 7.98 20.15
N LEU A 182 8.73 8.36 21.24
CA LEU A 182 8.09 8.77 22.49
C LEU A 182 7.21 10.02 22.35
N LEU A 183 7.62 11.01 21.55
CA LEU A 183 6.79 12.18 21.27
C LEU A 183 5.48 11.81 20.56
N THR A 184 5.53 10.90 19.58
CA THR A 184 4.30 10.45 18.90
C THR A 184 3.41 9.61 19.80
N LEU A 185 3.99 8.77 20.66
CA LEU A 185 3.25 7.98 21.66
C LEU A 185 2.53 8.86 22.69
N GLN A 186 3.18 9.94 23.14
CA GLN A 186 2.57 10.94 24.02
C GLN A 186 1.43 11.70 23.31
N LYS A 187 1.62 12.03 22.02
CA LYS A 187 0.75 12.92 21.25
C LYS A 187 -0.55 12.26 20.75
N TYR A 188 -0.56 10.95 20.53
CA TYR A 188 -1.68 10.24 19.89
C TYR A 188 -2.29 9.19 20.81
N ASP A 189 -3.59 8.96 20.63
CA ASP A 189 -4.40 7.93 21.28
C ASP A 189 -4.30 7.96 22.81
N SER A 190 -4.49 9.15 23.40
CA SER A 190 -4.47 9.37 24.86
C SER A 190 -5.66 8.75 25.59
N GLU A 191 -6.73 8.43 24.86
CA GLU A 191 -7.93 7.75 25.36
C GLU A 191 -7.69 6.28 25.71
N ILE A 192 -6.68 5.63 25.10
CA ILE A 192 -6.29 4.27 25.47
C ILE A 192 -5.30 4.34 26.62
N SER A 193 -5.71 3.78 27.77
CA SER A 193 -4.83 3.69 28.94
C SER A 193 -3.62 2.79 28.61
N LYS A 194 -2.42 3.36 28.73
CA LYS A 194 -1.17 2.69 28.33
C LYS A 194 -0.03 3.00 29.28
N GLU A 195 0.83 2.01 29.48
CA GLU A 195 2.16 2.22 30.05
C GLU A 195 3.22 1.95 28.99
N VAL A 196 4.39 2.56 29.14
CA VAL A 196 5.53 2.34 28.26
C VAL A 196 6.71 1.84 29.07
N ILE A 197 7.20 0.66 28.71
CA ILE A 197 8.33 -0.03 29.33
C ILE A 197 9.51 0.08 28.37
N ILE A 198 10.48 0.91 28.73
CA ILE A 198 11.73 1.07 27.98
C ILE A 198 12.74 0.05 28.50
N VAL A 199 13.26 -0.79 27.60
CA VAL A 199 14.37 -1.69 27.92
C VAL A 199 15.62 -1.13 27.26
N ASN A 200 16.33 -0.28 28.00
CA ASN A 200 17.59 0.29 27.56
C ASN A 200 18.69 -0.79 27.63
N ASN A 201 19.04 -1.31 26.46
CA ASN A 201 19.84 -2.50 26.27
C ASN A 201 21.34 -2.18 26.20
N ALA A 202 21.85 -1.47 27.21
CA ALA A 202 23.22 -0.99 27.31
C ALA A 202 23.62 0.07 26.25
N SER A 203 22.77 1.07 26.03
CA SER A 203 23.11 2.21 25.16
C SER A 203 24.32 2.99 25.67
N SER A 204 25.18 3.43 24.76
CA SER A 204 26.36 4.26 25.03
C SER A 204 26.17 5.74 24.65
N ASP A 205 25.06 6.09 23.99
CA ASP A 205 24.68 7.47 23.69
C ASP A 205 23.86 8.12 24.83
N THR A 206 23.24 9.27 24.57
CA THR A 206 22.47 10.02 25.58
C THR A 206 21.08 9.43 25.89
N THR A 207 20.80 8.19 25.49
CA THR A 207 19.55 7.48 25.80
C THR A 207 19.27 7.40 27.29
N ILE A 208 20.29 7.18 28.12
CA ILE A 208 20.13 7.14 29.59
C ILE A 208 19.59 8.49 30.11
N ASP A 209 20.06 9.61 29.57
CA ASP A 209 19.62 10.94 29.99
C ASP A 209 18.20 11.27 29.48
N LEU A 210 17.82 10.74 28.31
CA LEU A 210 16.42 10.76 27.89
C LEU A 210 15.53 9.99 28.86
N CYS A 211 15.93 8.78 29.27
CA CYS A 211 15.16 7.94 30.19
C CYS A 211 14.93 8.61 31.55
N LYS A 212 15.92 9.34 32.09
CA LYS A 212 15.79 10.10 33.34
C LYS A 212 14.74 11.22 33.30
N ARG A 213 14.34 11.67 32.10
CA ARG A 213 13.37 12.76 31.89
C ARG A 213 11.94 12.27 31.64
N LEU A 214 11.73 10.95 31.60
CA LEU A 214 10.41 10.36 31.42
C LEU A 214 9.61 10.46 32.73
N GLN A 215 8.33 10.84 32.63
CA GLN A 215 7.45 11.02 33.79
C GLN A 215 6.09 10.34 33.58
N GLY A 216 5.49 9.87 34.68
CA GLY A 216 4.18 9.21 34.67
C GLY A 216 4.27 7.71 34.41
N ALA A 217 3.42 7.17 33.53
CA ALA A 217 3.34 5.72 33.24
C ALA A 217 4.49 5.19 32.37
N PHE A 218 5.73 5.58 32.67
CA PHE A 218 6.95 5.00 32.12
C PHE A 218 7.63 4.09 33.14
N GLN A 219 8.16 2.97 32.67
CA GLN A 219 9.09 2.12 33.43
C GLN A 219 10.36 1.94 32.60
N VAL A 220 11.53 1.88 33.24
CA VAL A 220 12.81 1.75 32.55
C VAL A 220 13.62 0.60 33.16
N ILE A 221 13.98 -0.36 32.32
CA ILE A 221 14.96 -1.42 32.62
C ILE A 221 16.27 -0.99 31.96
N ASN A 222 17.37 -0.94 32.72
CA ASN A 222 18.70 -0.64 32.20
C ASN A 222 19.58 -1.89 32.29
N ASN A 223 19.89 -2.48 31.15
CA ASN A 223 20.81 -3.62 31.07
C ASN A 223 22.26 -3.14 31.10
N GLN A 224 23.13 -3.97 31.70
CA GLN A 224 24.58 -3.73 31.73
C GLN A 224 25.27 -4.09 30.41
N ASP A 225 24.71 -5.05 29.69
CA ASP A 225 25.18 -5.53 28.39
C ASP A 225 24.01 -5.67 27.41
N ASN A 226 24.29 -5.59 26.11
CA ASN A 226 23.27 -5.71 25.07
C ASN A 226 22.82 -7.18 24.94
N LYS A 227 21.60 -7.46 25.43
CA LYS A 227 21.00 -8.81 25.44
C LYS A 227 20.34 -9.22 24.12
N GLY A 228 20.37 -8.36 23.09
CA GLY A 228 19.60 -8.56 21.86
C GLY A 228 18.12 -8.19 22.00
N PHE A 229 17.40 -8.23 20.88
CA PHE A 229 15.98 -7.86 20.80
C PHE A 229 15.09 -8.84 21.57
N VAL A 230 15.28 -10.13 21.35
CA VAL A 230 14.46 -11.20 21.95
C VAL A 230 14.42 -11.10 23.47
N GLU A 231 15.59 -11.06 24.10
CA GLU A 231 15.69 -11.02 25.56
C GLU A 231 15.20 -9.68 26.13
N ALA A 232 15.52 -8.55 25.50
CA ALA A 232 15.04 -7.24 25.92
C ALA A 232 13.51 -7.16 25.91
N CYS A 233 12.87 -7.67 24.84
CA CYS A 233 11.42 -7.75 24.76
C CYS A 233 10.82 -8.64 25.85
N ARG A 234 11.44 -9.79 26.16
CA ARG A 234 10.99 -10.68 27.23
C ARG A 234 11.06 -10.00 28.60
N GLN A 235 12.15 -9.32 28.92
CA GLN A 235 12.32 -8.56 30.16
C GLN A 235 11.22 -7.50 30.35
N GLY A 236 10.89 -6.78 29.27
CA GLY A 236 9.79 -5.82 29.30
C GLY A 236 8.43 -6.49 29.51
N ALA A 237 8.21 -7.64 28.87
CA ALA A 237 6.95 -8.39 28.97
C ALA A 237 6.71 -8.98 30.37
N ASP A 238 7.78 -9.34 31.09
CA ASP A 238 7.69 -9.89 32.44
C ASP A 238 7.10 -8.90 33.45
N ILE A 239 7.31 -7.59 33.25
CA ILE A 239 6.79 -6.53 34.14
C ILE A 239 5.55 -5.82 33.58
N ALA A 240 5.07 -6.22 32.40
CA ALA A 240 3.89 -5.66 31.76
C ALA A 240 2.60 -5.94 32.56
N LYS A 241 1.76 -4.92 32.74
CA LYS A 241 0.49 -4.99 33.49
C LYS A 241 -0.75 -4.94 32.60
N GLY A 242 -0.56 -4.65 31.32
CA GLY A 242 -1.62 -4.49 30.32
C GLY A 242 -2.31 -5.81 29.99
N GLN A 243 -3.59 -5.71 29.64
CA GLN A 243 -4.34 -6.82 29.04
C GLN A 243 -3.68 -7.26 27.72
N PHE A 244 -3.14 -6.30 26.98
CA PHE A 244 -2.37 -6.53 25.77
C PHE A 244 -0.91 -6.08 25.97
N ILE A 245 0.00 -6.84 25.38
CA ILE A 245 1.42 -6.49 25.28
C ILE A 245 1.66 -6.04 23.84
N LEU A 246 2.27 -4.87 23.65
CA LEU A 246 2.63 -4.33 22.35
C LEU A 246 4.13 -4.16 22.25
N PHE A 247 4.78 -4.86 21.32
CA PHE A 247 6.17 -4.62 20.98
C PHE A 247 6.24 -3.53 19.93
N LEU A 248 7.08 -2.52 20.18
CA LEU A 248 7.26 -1.37 19.29
C LEU A 248 8.75 -1.03 19.21
N ASN A 249 9.29 -0.95 17.99
CA ASN A 249 10.68 -0.53 17.82
C ASN A 249 10.89 0.95 18.16
N ASN A 250 12.08 1.31 18.63
CA ASN A 250 12.41 2.68 19.01
C ASN A 250 12.59 3.64 17.81
N ASP A 251 12.75 3.09 16.61
CA ASP A 251 12.86 3.80 15.34
C ASP A 251 11.51 3.89 14.60
N THR A 252 10.44 4.06 15.36
CA THR A 252 9.08 4.24 14.86
C THR A 252 8.52 5.64 15.17
N GLN A 253 7.54 6.08 14.40
CA GLN A 253 6.68 7.23 14.69
C GLN A 253 5.24 6.82 14.43
N VAL A 254 4.44 6.77 15.49
CA VAL A 254 3.04 6.29 15.40
C VAL A 254 2.13 7.39 14.83
N LEU A 255 1.11 7.00 14.07
CA LEU A 255 0.12 7.93 13.49
C LEU A 255 -1.17 7.98 14.35
N PRO A 256 -2.01 9.03 14.19
CA PRO A 256 -3.32 9.08 14.84
C PRO A 256 -4.14 7.81 14.61
N ASN A 257 -4.85 7.37 15.64
CA ASN A 257 -5.73 6.20 15.69
C ASN A 257 -5.04 4.84 15.62
N TRP A 258 -3.70 4.78 15.66
CA TRP A 258 -2.98 3.53 15.49
C TRP A 258 -3.29 2.49 16.60
N LEU A 259 -3.31 2.92 17.85
CA LEU A 259 -3.44 2.05 19.02
C LEU A 259 -4.91 1.72 19.29
N VAL A 260 -5.79 2.72 19.17
CA VAL A 260 -7.24 2.49 19.33
C VAL A 260 -7.76 1.48 18.32
N ASN A 261 -7.26 1.49 17.08
CA ASN A 261 -7.67 0.52 16.06
C ASN A 261 -7.10 -0.89 16.32
N MET A 262 -5.86 -1.01 16.81
CA MET A 262 -5.34 -2.31 17.25
C MET A 262 -6.16 -2.89 18.41
N VAL A 263 -6.50 -2.06 19.41
CA VAL A 263 -7.34 -2.51 20.54
C VAL A 263 -8.72 -2.93 20.04
N LYS A 264 -9.37 -2.17 19.16
CA LYS A 264 -10.67 -2.55 18.55
C LYS A 264 -10.60 -3.88 17.82
N VAL A 265 -9.54 -4.12 17.03
CA VAL A 265 -9.33 -5.42 16.35
C VAL A 265 -9.21 -6.54 17.36
N MET A 266 -8.40 -6.36 18.41
CA MET A 266 -8.23 -7.35 19.46
C MET A 266 -9.51 -7.59 20.27
N GLU A 267 -10.36 -6.59 20.48
CA GLU A 267 -11.61 -6.74 21.24
C GLU A 267 -12.76 -7.30 20.41
N ALA A 268 -12.71 -7.14 19.07
CA ALA A 268 -13.78 -7.59 18.17
C ALA A 268 -13.98 -9.11 18.14
N ASP A 269 -12.91 -9.90 18.32
CA ASP A 269 -12.98 -11.36 18.34
C ASP A 269 -11.96 -11.94 19.35
N PRO A 270 -12.41 -12.69 20.39
CA PRO A 270 -11.51 -13.34 21.35
C PRO A 270 -10.52 -14.31 20.71
N LYS A 271 -10.80 -14.83 19.51
CA LYS A 271 -9.88 -15.69 18.73
C LYS A 271 -8.75 -14.93 18.06
N ILE A 272 -8.80 -13.60 17.98
CA ILE A 272 -7.65 -12.81 17.52
C ILE A 272 -6.62 -12.78 18.65
N GLY A 273 -5.49 -13.46 18.42
CA GLY A 273 -4.40 -13.59 19.39
C GLY A 273 -3.34 -12.51 19.23
N ILE A 274 -3.08 -12.11 17.97
CA ILE A 274 -2.12 -11.08 17.59
C ILE A 274 -2.72 -10.13 16.56
N THR A 275 -2.37 -8.85 16.64
CA THR A 275 -2.53 -7.90 15.54
C THR A 275 -1.30 -7.01 15.35
N GLY A 276 -1.07 -6.53 14.13
CA GLY A 276 0.04 -5.63 13.79
C GLY A 276 -0.38 -4.48 12.88
N SER A 277 0.40 -3.40 12.90
CA SER A 277 0.14 -2.18 12.13
C SER A 277 0.53 -2.31 10.65
N LYS A 278 -0.05 -1.46 9.80
CA LYS A 278 0.53 -1.04 8.50
C LYS A 278 1.79 -0.25 8.75
N LEU A 279 2.91 -0.78 8.25
CA LEU A 279 4.20 -0.12 8.33
C LEU A 279 4.43 0.70 7.07
N ILE A 280 4.83 1.95 7.27
CA ILE A 280 5.07 2.92 6.20
C ILE A 280 6.52 3.40 6.31
N TYR A 281 7.23 3.50 5.20
CA TYR A 281 8.56 4.08 5.17
C TYR A 281 8.51 5.60 5.38
N PRO A 282 9.60 6.24 5.84
CA PRO A 282 9.63 7.71 6.00
C PRO A 282 9.37 8.49 4.70
N ASN A 283 9.56 7.86 3.53
CA ASN A 283 9.25 8.43 2.22
C ASN A 283 7.76 8.29 1.81
N GLY A 284 6.92 7.73 2.67
CA GLY A 284 5.49 7.52 2.43
C GLY A 284 5.13 6.22 1.71
N LYS A 285 6.11 5.43 1.24
CA LYS A 285 5.83 4.14 0.58
C LYS A 285 5.45 3.07 1.61
N LEU A 286 4.65 2.09 1.18
CA LEU A 286 4.29 0.96 2.01
C LEU A 286 5.53 0.10 2.30
N GLN A 287 5.75 -0.22 3.57
CA GLN A 287 6.79 -1.15 4.00
C GLN A 287 6.21 -2.55 4.17
N GLU A 288 5.05 -2.66 4.81
CA GLU A 288 4.41 -3.94 5.13
C GLU A 288 2.91 -3.76 5.37
N ALA A 289 2.10 -4.50 4.60
CA ALA A 289 0.67 -4.71 4.85
C ALA A 289 0.40 -6.15 5.35
N GLY A 290 1.19 -6.58 6.34
CA GLY A 290 1.31 -7.94 6.83
C GLY A 290 2.37 -8.77 6.10
N GLY A 291 2.99 -9.70 6.83
CA GLY A 291 4.03 -10.58 6.31
C GLY A 291 3.50 -11.87 5.68
N ILE A 292 4.27 -12.40 4.73
CA ILE A 292 4.07 -13.68 4.04
C ILE A 292 5.25 -14.58 4.36
N ILE A 293 5.00 -15.86 4.60
CA ILE A 293 6.03 -16.90 4.68
C ILE A 293 5.76 -17.99 3.64
N PHE A 294 6.76 -18.30 2.83
CA PHE A 294 6.71 -19.36 1.83
C PHE A 294 7.16 -20.71 2.41
N ASN A 295 6.94 -21.79 1.67
CA ASN A 295 7.25 -23.16 2.12
C ASN A 295 8.74 -23.42 2.39
N ASP A 296 9.63 -22.63 1.80
CA ASP A 296 11.07 -22.68 2.03
C ASP A 296 11.51 -21.77 3.21
N ALA A 297 10.55 -21.29 4.00
CA ALA A 297 10.69 -20.32 5.09
C ALA A 297 11.19 -18.93 4.66
N SER A 298 11.30 -18.61 3.37
CA SER A 298 11.54 -17.22 2.95
C SER A 298 10.33 -16.35 3.29
N GLY A 299 10.60 -15.08 3.61
CA GLY A 299 9.59 -14.11 3.99
C GLY A 299 9.46 -12.97 2.99
N TRP A 300 8.27 -12.40 2.89
CA TRP A 300 8.00 -11.20 2.10
C TRP A 300 7.06 -10.26 2.83
N ASN A 301 7.37 -8.96 2.79
CA ASN A 301 6.47 -7.93 3.31
C ASN A 301 5.48 -7.54 2.22
N TYR A 302 4.20 -7.88 2.41
CA TYR A 302 3.21 -7.65 1.36
C TYR A 302 3.06 -6.16 1.05
N GLY A 303 3.14 -5.81 -0.25
CA GLY A 303 3.07 -4.43 -0.73
C GLY A 303 4.32 -3.56 -0.52
N ARG A 304 5.47 -4.16 -0.19
CA ARG A 304 6.75 -3.45 -0.06
C ARG A 304 7.02 -2.54 -1.29
N LEU A 305 7.31 -1.27 -1.02
CA LEU A 305 7.55 -0.18 -1.99
C LEU A 305 6.34 0.26 -2.86
N GLN A 306 5.15 -0.31 -2.63
CA GLN A 306 3.92 0.09 -3.32
C GLN A 306 3.23 1.25 -2.58
N GLU A 307 2.09 1.71 -3.08
CA GLU A 307 1.34 2.82 -2.48
C GLU A 307 0.47 2.30 -1.31
N PRO A 308 0.61 2.83 -0.09
CA PRO A 308 -0.17 2.36 1.08
C PRO A 308 -1.69 2.63 0.93
N SER A 309 -2.05 3.54 0.03
CA SER A 309 -3.41 3.93 -0.35
C SER A 309 -4.16 2.87 -1.16
N GLU A 310 -3.47 1.93 -1.79
CA GLU A 310 -4.13 1.01 -2.71
C GLU A 310 -5.20 0.19 -1.98
N PRO A 311 -6.39 -0.01 -2.58
CA PRO A 311 -7.51 -0.69 -1.91
C PRO A 311 -7.16 -2.07 -1.34
N LYS A 312 -6.23 -2.80 -1.98
CA LYS A 312 -5.78 -4.13 -1.54
C LYS A 312 -5.06 -4.12 -0.18
N TYR A 313 -4.54 -2.98 0.26
CA TYR A 313 -3.85 -2.82 1.56
C TYR A 313 -4.72 -2.22 2.66
N ASN A 314 -5.94 -1.78 2.32
CA ASN A 314 -6.85 -1.05 3.20
C ASN A 314 -8.04 -1.92 3.63
N LYS A 315 -7.72 -3.15 4.06
CA LYS A 315 -8.65 -4.07 4.73
C LYS A 315 -7.92 -4.91 5.77
N ASN A 316 -8.62 -5.23 6.87
CA ASN A 316 -8.08 -6.12 7.90
C ASN A 316 -8.02 -7.54 7.33
N ARG A 317 -6.92 -8.25 7.59
CA ARG A 317 -6.69 -9.55 6.96
C ARG A 317 -5.95 -10.49 7.90
N GLU A 318 -6.28 -11.78 7.84
CA GLU A 318 -5.47 -12.84 8.45
C GLU A 318 -4.14 -13.00 7.70
N VAL A 319 -3.03 -12.95 8.42
CA VAL A 319 -1.67 -12.95 7.84
C VAL A 319 -0.78 -14.00 8.50
N ASP A 320 0.36 -14.30 7.88
CA ASP A 320 1.32 -15.25 8.47
C ASP A 320 1.95 -14.72 9.73
N TYR A 321 2.41 -13.47 9.65
CA TYR A 321 3.01 -12.77 10.74
C TYR A 321 2.82 -11.27 10.59
N CYS A 322 2.93 -10.58 11.71
CA CYS A 322 3.15 -9.15 11.74
C CYS A 322 4.57 -8.92 12.24
N SER A 323 5.28 -7.93 11.70
CA SER A 323 6.62 -7.61 12.17
C SER A 323 6.62 -7.13 13.62
N GLY A 324 7.64 -7.52 14.40
CA GLY A 324 7.90 -7.07 15.77
C GLY A 324 8.13 -5.56 15.91
N ALA A 325 8.20 -4.83 14.79
CA ALA A 325 8.25 -3.38 14.76
C ALA A 325 6.99 -2.71 15.32
N SER A 326 5.81 -3.33 15.18
CA SER A 326 4.55 -2.92 15.82
C SER A 326 3.60 -4.13 15.88
N LEU A 327 3.70 -4.92 16.96
CA LEU A 327 2.96 -6.17 17.15
C LEU A 327 2.31 -6.23 18.53
N MET A 328 0.99 -6.41 18.59
CA MET A 328 0.22 -6.55 19.81
C MET A 328 -0.25 -7.98 20.00
N ILE A 329 -0.07 -8.53 21.20
CA ILE A 329 -0.51 -9.86 21.61
C ILE A 329 -1.33 -9.79 22.90
N ARG A 330 -2.30 -10.70 23.09
CA ARG A 330 -2.94 -10.87 24.40
C ARG A 330 -1.92 -11.31 25.45
N GLN A 331 -1.90 -10.66 26.62
CA GLN A 331 -1.00 -11.07 27.69
C GLN A 331 -1.24 -12.53 28.13
N ALA A 332 -2.50 -12.97 28.18
CA ALA A 332 -2.84 -14.35 28.51
C ALA A 332 -2.25 -15.34 27.50
N LEU A 333 -2.33 -15.01 26.20
CA LEU A 333 -1.75 -15.85 25.15
C LEU A 333 -0.22 -15.85 25.21
N TRP A 334 0.41 -14.68 25.41
CA TRP A 334 1.86 -14.57 25.59
C TRP A 334 2.36 -15.53 26.69
N LYS A 335 1.67 -15.56 27.84
CA LYS A 335 1.97 -16.48 28.95
C LYS A 335 1.72 -17.95 28.57
N GLN A 336 0.65 -18.23 27.82
CA GLN A 336 0.30 -19.58 27.38
C GLN A 336 1.35 -20.18 26.43
N ILE A 337 1.83 -19.41 25.45
CA ILE A 337 2.75 -19.91 24.40
C ILE A 337 4.23 -19.69 24.72
N GLY A 338 4.55 -19.07 25.87
CA GLY A 338 5.92 -18.89 26.35
C GLY A 338 6.66 -17.65 25.80
N GLY A 339 5.98 -16.79 25.06
CA GLY A 339 6.52 -15.57 24.47
C GLY A 339 7.52 -15.82 23.33
N PHE A 340 8.46 -14.88 23.13
CA PHE A 340 9.50 -15.04 22.11
C PHE A 340 10.42 -16.21 22.44
N ASP A 341 10.66 -17.07 21.44
CA ASP A 341 11.47 -18.26 21.57
C ASP A 341 12.97 -17.93 21.50
N LEU A 342 13.71 -18.31 22.55
CA LEU A 342 15.14 -18.03 22.67
C LEU A 342 16.00 -18.67 21.58
N ARG A 343 15.46 -19.64 20.80
CA ARG A 343 16.13 -20.18 19.61
C ARG A 343 16.52 -19.10 18.60
N TYR A 344 15.77 -18.01 18.56
CA TYR A 344 15.96 -16.90 17.62
C TYR A 344 16.76 -15.74 18.21
N ALA A 345 17.23 -15.86 19.46
CA ALA A 345 18.12 -14.86 20.02
C ALA A 345 19.39 -14.72 19.16
N PRO A 346 19.87 -13.49 18.92
CA PRO A 346 19.39 -12.25 19.53
C PRO A 346 18.26 -11.51 18.78
N ALA A 347 17.95 -11.84 17.52
CA ALA A 347 16.91 -11.19 16.70
C ALA A 347 16.64 -11.95 15.38
N TYR A 348 15.60 -11.55 14.66
CA TYR A 348 15.01 -12.12 13.44
C TYR A 348 14.37 -13.50 13.59
N TYR A 349 13.17 -13.64 12.99
CA TYR A 349 12.24 -14.79 13.04
C TYR A 349 11.55 -15.02 14.39
N GLU A 350 11.87 -14.27 15.45
CA GLU A 350 11.13 -14.36 16.72
C GLU A 350 9.66 -13.94 16.60
N ASP A 351 9.37 -12.93 15.78
CA ASP A 351 8.03 -12.41 15.50
C ASP A 351 7.26 -13.35 14.58
N THR A 352 7.91 -13.84 13.52
CA THR A 352 7.37 -14.90 12.65
C THR A 352 7.00 -16.14 13.47
N ASP A 353 7.91 -16.59 14.34
CA ASP A 353 7.70 -17.76 15.20
C ASP A 353 6.56 -17.56 16.19
N LEU A 354 6.50 -16.39 16.84
CA LEU A 354 5.41 -16.05 17.76
C LEU A 354 4.05 -16.09 17.06
N CYS A 355 3.98 -15.60 15.82
CA CYS A 355 2.76 -15.64 15.01
C CYS A 355 2.38 -17.07 14.59
N PHE A 356 3.36 -17.92 14.25
CA PHE A 356 3.10 -19.34 13.96
C PHE A 356 2.65 -20.10 15.22
N ALA A 357 3.29 -19.90 16.36
CA ALA A 357 2.89 -20.49 17.64
C ALA A 357 1.48 -20.02 18.07
N THR A 358 1.13 -18.76 17.82
CA THR A 358 -0.22 -18.22 18.02
C THR A 358 -1.25 -18.99 17.19
N ARG A 359 -0.95 -19.25 15.90
CA ARG A 359 -1.83 -20.00 15.01
C ARG A 359 -1.94 -21.47 15.39
N GLU A 360 -0.84 -22.10 15.78
CA GLU A 360 -0.83 -23.48 16.31
C GLU A 360 -1.68 -23.60 17.58
N ALA A 361 -1.71 -22.57 18.43
CA ALA A 361 -2.58 -22.48 19.60
C ALA A 361 -4.07 -22.20 19.27
N GLY A 362 -4.44 -22.12 17.98
CA GLY A 362 -5.82 -21.94 17.52
C GLY A 362 -6.30 -20.48 17.44
N TYR A 363 -5.38 -19.51 17.55
CA TYR A 363 -5.68 -18.08 17.44
C TYR A 363 -5.35 -17.53 16.05
N LYS A 364 -5.93 -16.37 15.74
CA LYS A 364 -5.70 -15.63 14.49
C LYS A 364 -4.62 -14.56 14.67
N VAL A 365 -3.92 -14.28 13.59
CA VAL A 365 -2.96 -13.17 13.46
C VAL A 365 -3.52 -12.21 12.43
N ILE A 366 -3.80 -10.96 12.82
CA ILE A 366 -4.52 -9.99 11.98
C ILE A 366 -3.66 -8.77 11.67
N TYR A 367 -3.46 -8.49 10.39
CA TYR A 367 -3.00 -7.19 9.94
C TYR A 367 -4.12 -6.14 10.10
N CYS A 368 -3.83 -5.06 10.82
CA CYS A 368 -4.74 -3.94 11.07
C CYS A 368 -4.41 -2.76 10.15
N HIS A 369 -5.18 -2.58 9.06
CA HIS A 369 -4.86 -1.55 8.06
C HIS A 369 -5.08 -0.13 8.53
N ASP A 370 -6.01 0.09 9.48
CA ASP A 370 -6.30 1.39 10.07
C ASP A 370 -5.31 1.77 11.19
N SER A 371 -4.38 0.86 11.52
CA SER A 371 -3.27 1.15 12.42
C SER A 371 -2.02 1.43 11.62
N GLU A 372 -1.54 2.67 11.62
CA GLU A 372 -0.41 3.09 10.78
C GLU A 372 0.77 3.56 11.63
N VAL A 373 1.96 3.06 11.29
CA VAL A 373 3.21 3.38 11.96
C VAL A 373 4.29 3.64 10.91
N ILE A 374 4.96 4.79 11.01
CA ILE A 374 6.17 5.04 10.23
C ILE A 374 7.32 4.29 10.89
N HIS A 375 8.07 3.50 10.13
CA HIS A 375 9.21 2.75 10.66
C HIS A 375 10.47 3.06 9.83
N HIS A 376 11.50 3.54 10.52
CA HIS A 376 12.79 3.90 9.93
C HIS A 376 13.68 2.64 9.83
N GLU A 377 13.27 1.68 9.00
CA GLU A 377 13.88 0.35 8.90
C GLU A 377 15.42 0.38 8.78
N GLY A 378 16.09 -0.50 9.53
CA GLY A 378 17.54 -0.71 9.41
C GLY A 378 18.41 0.32 10.13
N ILE A 379 17.82 1.32 10.79
CA ILE A 379 18.56 2.30 11.58
C ILE A 379 19.19 1.66 12.83
N THR A 380 18.47 0.76 13.50
CA THR A 380 18.91 0.16 14.77
C THR A 380 19.71 -1.13 14.57
N ALA A 381 19.33 -1.96 13.60
CA ALA A 381 19.97 -3.26 13.36
C ALA A 381 21.05 -3.26 12.25
N GLY A 382 21.25 -2.14 11.56
CA GLY A 382 22.11 -2.03 10.38
C GLY A 382 21.43 -2.54 9.11
N THR A 383 22.03 -2.27 7.94
CA THR A 383 21.48 -2.66 6.62
C THR A 383 22.18 -3.86 5.99
N ASP A 384 23.41 -4.17 6.42
CA ASP A 384 24.24 -5.24 5.87
C ASP A 384 23.76 -6.62 6.32
N ILE A 385 23.48 -7.52 5.38
CA ILE A 385 23.05 -8.90 5.62
C ILE A 385 24.20 -9.87 5.89
N GLN A 386 25.44 -9.46 5.66
CA GLN A 386 26.64 -10.28 5.85
C GLN A 386 27.35 -10.02 7.18
N THR A 387 27.06 -8.89 7.84
CA THR A 387 27.63 -8.55 9.16
C THR A 387 26.56 -8.03 10.13
N GLY A 388 26.84 -8.04 11.43
CA GLY A 388 25.92 -7.55 12.46
C GLY A 388 24.65 -8.38 12.63
N TYR A 389 23.59 -7.77 13.18
CA TYR A 389 22.38 -8.49 13.56
C TYR A 389 21.63 -9.11 12.37
N LYS A 390 21.69 -8.52 11.17
CA LYS A 390 20.95 -9.02 10.00
C LYS A 390 21.44 -10.38 9.49
N THR A 391 22.66 -10.81 9.82
CA THR A 391 23.13 -12.19 9.54
C THR A 391 22.23 -13.25 10.16
N TYR A 392 21.59 -12.93 11.30
CA TYR A 392 20.68 -13.83 11.96
C TYR A 392 19.43 -14.11 11.15
N GLN A 393 19.05 -13.30 10.14
CA GLN A 393 17.97 -13.65 9.22
C GLN A 393 18.21 -15.01 8.55
N ALA A 394 19.41 -15.22 7.99
CA ALA A 394 19.74 -16.47 7.31
C ALA A 394 19.91 -17.64 8.30
N ILE A 395 20.53 -17.39 9.46
CA ILE A 395 20.76 -18.41 10.49
C ILE A 395 19.43 -18.88 11.08
N ASN A 396 18.57 -17.93 11.47
CA ASN A 396 17.32 -18.20 12.12
C ASN A 396 16.24 -18.67 11.15
N ARG A 397 16.29 -18.30 9.87
CA ARG A 397 15.46 -18.92 8.82
C ARG A 397 15.59 -20.44 8.82
N LYS A 398 16.82 -20.97 8.90
CA LYS A 398 17.06 -22.43 8.93
C LYS A 398 16.47 -23.08 10.19
N LYS A 399 16.62 -22.43 11.35
CA LYS A 399 16.03 -22.90 12.61
C LYS A 399 14.49 -22.91 12.55
N PHE A 400 13.92 -21.84 12.00
CA PHE A 400 12.49 -21.68 11.81
C PHE A 400 11.94 -22.74 10.84
N GLN A 401 12.61 -22.93 9.70
CA GLN A 401 12.25 -23.96 8.73
C GLN A 401 12.27 -25.36 9.36
N ALA A 402 13.29 -25.68 10.15
CA ALA A 402 13.38 -26.96 10.84
C ALA A 402 12.26 -27.15 11.88
N LYS A 403 11.91 -26.11 12.65
CA LYS A 403 10.82 -26.15 13.64
C LYS A 403 9.45 -26.34 12.97
N TRP A 404 9.20 -25.59 11.90
CA TRP A 404 7.87 -25.47 11.29
C TRP A 404 7.70 -26.26 9.99
N TRP A 405 8.61 -27.19 9.67
CA TRP A 405 8.61 -27.93 8.39
C TRP A 405 7.23 -28.48 7.99
N ASN A 406 6.51 -29.11 8.92
CA ASN A 406 5.17 -29.67 8.66
C ASN A 406 4.10 -28.61 8.37
N THR A 407 4.22 -27.42 8.97
CA THR A 407 3.31 -26.30 8.67
C THR A 407 3.67 -25.70 7.31
N LEU A 408 4.97 -25.49 7.08
CA LEU A 408 5.50 -24.89 5.86
C LEU A 408 5.29 -25.75 4.63
N SER A 409 5.20 -27.07 4.74
CA SER A 409 4.90 -27.94 3.59
C SER A 409 3.55 -27.65 2.93
N ASN A 410 2.64 -26.96 3.64
CA ASN A 410 1.34 -26.53 3.12
C ASN A 410 1.31 -25.04 2.72
N HIS A 411 2.43 -24.33 2.83
CA HIS A 411 2.53 -22.93 2.40
C HIS A 411 2.77 -22.81 0.89
N PRO A 412 2.47 -21.64 0.28
CA PRO A 412 2.78 -21.39 -1.12
C PRO A 412 4.28 -21.52 -1.41
N LEU A 413 4.60 -21.86 -2.65
CA LEU A 413 5.98 -21.79 -3.15
C LEU A 413 6.40 -20.32 -3.27
N PRO A 414 7.69 -20.00 -3.13
CA PRO A 414 8.17 -18.65 -3.41
C PRO A 414 7.95 -18.26 -4.88
N PRO A 415 8.02 -16.97 -5.24
CA PRO A 415 7.98 -16.53 -6.63
C PRO A 415 9.11 -17.17 -7.46
N PRO A 416 8.89 -17.44 -8.76
CA PRO A 416 7.68 -17.10 -9.54
C PRO A 416 6.53 -18.11 -9.45
N GLN A 417 6.66 -19.20 -8.68
CA GLN A 417 5.66 -20.28 -8.66
C GLN A 417 4.34 -19.91 -7.97
N SER A 418 4.33 -18.88 -7.13
CA SER A 418 3.12 -18.28 -6.59
C SER A 418 3.28 -16.77 -6.51
N SER A 419 2.20 -16.04 -6.77
CA SER A 419 2.21 -14.57 -6.65
C SER A 419 2.16 -14.13 -5.19
N HIS A 420 2.66 -12.92 -4.91
CA HIS A 420 2.54 -12.31 -3.59
C HIS A 420 1.07 -12.11 -3.19
N GLU A 421 0.21 -11.74 -4.14
CA GLU A 421 -1.23 -11.59 -3.96
C GLU A 421 -1.89 -12.91 -3.53
N GLU A 422 -1.66 -14.02 -4.24
CA GLU A 422 -2.21 -15.33 -3.86
C GLU A 422 -1.74 -15.74 -2.46
N ALA A 423 -0.45 -15.56 -2.18
CA ALA A 423 0.10 -15.91 -0.88
C ALA A 423 -0.46 -15.04 0.26
N ALA A 424 -0.69 -13.74 0.01
CA ALA A 424 -1.29 -12.82 0.97
C ALA A 424 -2.76 -13.17 1.26
N PHE A 425 -3.58 -13.45 0.24
CA PHE A 425 -5.02 -13.64 0.41
C PHE A 425 -5.45 -15.09 0.67
N ARG A 426 -4.52 -16.03 0.82
CA ARG A 426 -4.86 -17.46 0.96
C ARG A 426 -5.75 -17.84 2.14
N PHE A 427 -5.77 -17.04 3.22
CA PHE A 427 -6.67 -17.25 4.36
C PHE A 427 -8.11 -16.77 4.09
N GLU A 428 -8.30 -15.89 3.10
CA GLU A 428 -9.64 -15.48 2.65
C GLU A 428 -10.23 -16.52 1.70
N THR A 429 -9.38 -17.25 0.98
CA THR A 429 -9.77 -18.22 -0.05
C THR A 429 -9.98 -19.63 0.51
N ASN A 430 -11.07 -19.84 1.26
CA ASN A 430 -11.65 -21.19 1.39
C ASN A 430 -12.51 -21.57 0.16
N GLN A 431 -12.41 -20.81 -0.93
CA GLN A 431 -12.93 -21.12 -2.26
C GLN A 431 -11.79 -20.82 -3.25
N PRO A 432 -11.15 -21.84 -3.87
CA PRO A 432 -10.20 -21.58 -4.93
C PRO A 432 -10.94 -20.95 -6.10
N ILE A 433 -10.44 -19.81 -6.60
CA ILE A 433 -10.87 -19.28 -7.90
C ILE A 433 -10.42 -20.29 -8.96
N LYS A 434 -11.33 -21.11 -9.45
CA LYS A 434 -11.06 -22.03 -10.57
C LYS A 434 -11.12 -21.25 -11.87
N PHE A 435 -9.97 -20.94 -12.46
CA PHE A 435 -9.91 -20.60 -13.88
C PHE A 435 -10.24 -21.84 -14.71
N ARG A 436 -11.21 -21.75 -15.60
CA ARG A 436 -11.58 -22.84 -16.51
C ARG A 436 -10.68 -22.75 -17.75
N ILE A 437 -9.60 -23.50 -17.77
CA ILE A 437 -8.76 -23.68 -18.97
C ILE A 437 -9.57 -24.55 -19.95
N PRO A 438 -9.86 -24.10 -21.19
CA PRO A 438 -10.53 -24.93 -22.18
C PRO A 438 -9.64 -26.10 -22.61
N ASP A 439 -10.21 -27.29 -22.78
CA ASP A 439 -9.50 -28.46 -23.28
C ASP A 439 -9.21 -28.31 -24.79
N GLY A 440 -8.00 -27.87 -25.17
CA GLY A 440 -7.57 -27.74 -26.56
C GLY A 440 -6.11 -27.31 -26.73
N LYS A 441 -5.48 -27.58 -27.88
CA LYS A 441 -4.15 -27.03 -28.23
C LYS A 441 -4.32 -25.57 -28.65
N ILE A 442 -3.71 -24.65 -27.90
CA ILE A 442 -3.87 -23.20 -28.07
C ILE A 442 -2.53 -22.60 -28.56
N LEU A 443 -2.55 -21.83 -29.66
CA LEU A 443 -1.41 -21.05 -30.12
C LEU A 443 -1.71 -19.55 -29.94
N ALA A 444 -0.80 -18.84 -29.27
CA ALA A 444 -0.83 -17.39 -29.23
C ALA A 444 -0.07 -16.84 -30.44
N THR A 445 -0.76 -16.17 -31.36
CA THR A 445 -0.13 -15.48 -32.51
C THR A 445 -0.33 -13.98 -32.38
N HIS A 446 0.66 -13.20 -32.82
CA HIS A 446 0.60 -11.74 -32.80
C HIS A 446 0.49 -11.24 -34.25
N PHE A 447 -0.69 -10.82 -34.70
CA PHE A 447 -0.84 -10.11 -35.97
C PHE A 447 -0.43 -8.64 -35.78
N LEU A 448 0.86 -8.35 -35.85
CA LEU A 448 1.38 -6.98 -35.78
C LEU A 448 1.45 -6.38 -37.19
N ALA A 449 0.85 -5.20 -37.39
CA ALA A 449 1.28 -4.30 -38.45
C ALA A 449 2.76 -3.97 -38.20
N GLN A 450 3.67 -4.38 -39.09
CA GLN A 450 5.10 -4.17 -38.89
C GLN A 450 5.46 -2.69 -39.06
N GLY A 451 5.76 -1.99 -37.96
CA GLY A 451 6.28 -0.62 -37.97
C GLY A 451 6.48 -0.02 -36.58
N TRP A 452 7.41 0.96 -36.45
CA TRP A 452 7.63 1.75 -35.23
C TRP A 452 6.33 2.40 -34.74
N ALA A 453 6.19 2.74 -33.45
CA ALA A 453 4.95 3.26 -32.83
C ALA A 453 4.24 4.44 -33.53
N ALA A 454 4.93 5.20 -34.39
CA ALA A 454 4.32 6.23 -35.26
C ALA A 454 3.65 5.66 -36.54
N ASN A 455 4.02 4.44 -36.93
CA ASN A 455 3.56 3.65 -38.07
C ASN A 455 2.68 2.45 -37.65
N PHE A 456 2.37 2.31 -36.36
CA PHE A 456 1.49 1.25 -35.82
C PHE A 456 0.08 1.26 -36.46
N TRP A 457 -0.29 2.36 -37.10
CA TRP A 457 -1.61 2.64 -37.65
C TRP A 457 -1.74 2.39 -39.15
N SER A 458 -0.69 1.90 -39.82
CA SER A 458 -0.73 1.53 -41.23
C SER A 458 -0.97 0.02 -41.42
N TYR A 459 -2.24 -0.29 -41.76
CA TYR A 459 -2.74 -1.50 -42.45
C TYR A 459 -2.56 -2.88 -41.79
N LEU A 460 -3.68 -3.48 -41.37
CA LEU A 460 -3.85 -4.94 -41.35
C LEU A 460 -3.70 -5.46 -42.80
N ASN A 461 -2.63 -6.19 -43.09
CA ASN A 461 -2.42 -6.76 -44.43
C ASN A 461 -3.22 -8.06 -44.58
N LEU A 462 -4.51 -7.93 -44.87
CA LEU A 462 -5.44 -9.06 -45.03
C LEU A 462 -5.00 -10.08 -46.09
N ASN A 463 -4.16 -9.67 -47.06
CA ASN A 463 -3.65 -10.57 -48.11
C ASN A 463 -2.67 -11.63 -47.60
N GLN A 464 -2.08 -11.47 -46.41
CA GLN A 464 -1.19 -12.46 -45.79
C GLN A 464 -1.87 -13.31 -44.71
N VAL A 465 -3.07 -12.90 -44.26
CA VAL A 465 -3.80 -13.55 -43.17
C VAL A 465 -4.19 -14.97 -43.52
N ASP A 466 -4.63 -15.23 -44.75
CA ASP A 466 -5.09 -16.57 -45.15
C ASP A 466 -4.00 -17.63 -45.10
N ALA A 467 -2.79 -17.28 -45.55
CA ALA A 467 -1.65 -18.20 -45.52
C ALA A 467 -1.23 -18.53 -44.08
N GLU A 468 -1.35 -17.56 -43.15
CA GLU A 468 -1.06 -17.79 -41.73
C GLU A 468 -2.15 -18.63 -41.05
N LEU A 469 -3.43 -18.41 -41.38
CA LEU A 469 -4.54 -19.21 -40.83
C LEU A 469 -4.51 -20.66 -41.35
N GLU A 470 -4.19 -20.85 -42.63
CA GLU A 470 -3.98 -22.17 -43.24
C GLU A 470 -2.78 -22.89 -42.61
N PHE A 471 -1.70 -22.15 -42.32
CA PHE A 471 -0.55 -22.68 -41.58
C PHE A 471 -0.97 -23.14 -40.17
N ILE A 472 -1.71 -22.32 -39.42
CA ILE A 472 -2.18 -22.63 -38.05
C ILE A 472 -3.02 -23.93 -38.01
N GLN A 473 -3.90 -24.13 -39.01
CA GLN A 473 -4.65 -25.38 -39.13
C GLN A 473 -3.73 -26.58 -39.43
N THR A 474 -2.77 -26.42 -40.34
CA THR A 474 -1.85 -27.52 -40.71
C THR A 474 -0.96 -27.97 -39.56
N ILE A 475 -0.61 -27.08 -38.62
CA ILE A 475 0.10 -27.44 -37.38
C ILE A 475 -0.83 -27.92 -36.24
N GLY A 476 -2.13 -28.03 -36.50
CA GLY A 476 -3.11 -28.70 -35.63
C GLY A 476 -3.64 -27.86 -34.46
N PHE A 477 -3.58 -26.53 -34.57
CA PHE A 477 -4.21 -25.63 -33.61
C PHE A 477 -5.62 -25.27 -34.07
N ASN A 478 -6.54 -25.16 -33.11
CA ASN A 478 -7.96 -24.89 -33.37
C ASN A 478 -8.45 -23.57 -32.74
N THR A 479 -7.55 -22.84 -32.09
CA THR A 479 -7.84 -21.60 -31.36
C THR A 479 -6.74 -20.58 -31.59
N VAL A 480 -7.12 -19.36 -31.95
CA VAL A 480 -6.24 -18.20 -32.17
C VAL A 480 -6.48 -17.17 -31.07
N ILE A 481 -5.42 -16.73 -30.39
CA ILE A 481 -5.50 -15.60 -29.46
C ILE A 481 -5.11 -14.32 -30.20
N LEU A 482 -6.03 -13.36 -30.33
CA LEU A 482 -5.74 -12.04 -30.88
C LEU A 482 -5.49 -11.04 -29.74
N LEU A 483 -4.29 -10.47 -29.74
CA LEU A 483 -3.93 -9.38 -28.84
C LEU A 483 -4.33 -8.05 -29.49
N ILE A 484 -5.23 -7.33 -28.83
CA ILE A 484 -5.66 -6.00 -29.27
C ILE A 484 -4.95 -4.99 -28.36
N PRO A 485 -3.91 -4.29 -28.86
CA PRO A 485 -3.18 -3.34 -28.05
C PRO A 485 -4.06 -2.11 -27.77
N TRP A 486 -4.10 -1.68 -26.51
CA TRP A 486 -4.66 -0.39 -26.16
C TRP A 486 -3.62 0.70 -26.39
N VAL A 487 -3.71 1.39 -27.53
CA VAL A 487 -2.77 2.46 -27.88
C VAL A 487 -3.40 3.80 -27.52
N GLY A 488 -2.77 4.54 -26.60
CA GLY A 488 -3.26 5.84 -26.14
C GLY A 488 -3.37 6.88 -27.27
N PHE A 489 -4.36 7.76 -27.16
CA PHE A 489 -4.63 8.84 -28.12
C PHE A 489 -3.43 9.79 -28.28
N GLN A 490 -2.88 9.90 -29.49
CA GLN A 490 -2.00 11.02 -29.84
C GLN A 490 -2.84 12.28 -30.07
N THR A 491 -2.43 13.39 -29.44
CA THR A 491 -3.18 14.66 -29.37
C THR A 491 -3.37 15.40 -30.71
N LYS A 492 -2.92 14.84 -31.84
CA LYS A 492 -2.94 15.49 -33.16
C LYS A 492 -3.81 14.81 -34.23
N VAL A 493 -4.53 13.71 -33.93
CA VAL A 493 -5.34 12.99 -34.94
C VAL A 493 -6.82 12.96 -34.54
N GLN A 494 -7.72 13.28 -35.49
CA GLN A 494 -9.18 13.21 -35.35
C GLN A 494 -9.62 11.73 -35.20
N PRO A 495 -10.13 11.28 -34.03
CA PRO A 495 -10.28 9.85 -33.75
C PRO A 495 -11.45 9.14 -34.42
N ILE A 496 -12.41 9.84 -35.04
CA ILE A 496 -13.66 9.19 -35.48
C ILE A 496 -13.48 8.44 -36.80
N THR A 497 -12.80 9.04 -37.79
CA THR A 497 -12.73 8.48 -39.16
C THR A 497 -11.77 7.30 -39.26
N TYR A 498 -10.67 7.30 -38.50
CA TYR A 498 -9.63 6.27 -38.58
C TYR A 498 -9.98 4.97 -37.83
N TYR A 499 -10.81 5.04 -36.79
CA TYR A 499 -11.22 3.85 -36.03
C TYR A 499 -12.30 3.02 -36.75
N GLU A 500 -13.16 3.63 -37.57
CA GLU A 500 -14.14 2.86 -38.35
C GLU A 500 -13.46 1.97 -39.40
N GLU A 501 -12.39 2.44 -40.03
CA GLU A 501 -11.59 1.63 -40.97
C GLU A 501 -10.89 0.47 -40.23
N TYR A 502 -10.29 0.72 -39.05
CA TYR A 502 -9.72 -0.32 -38.20
C TYR A 502 -10.75 -1.38 -37.79
N PHE A 503 -11.93 -0.98 -37.32
CA PHE A 503 -12.98 -1.94 -36.95
C PHE A 503 -13.51 -2.71 -38.16
N THR A 504 -13.53 -2.09 -39.34
CA THR A 504 -13.93 -2.77 -40.57
C THR A 504 -12.91 -3.83 -40.97
N LEU A 505 -11.61 -3.51 -40.94
CA LEU A 505 -10.54 -4.49 -41.20
C LEU A 505 -10.49 -5.60 -40.13
N PHE A 506 -10.79 -5.26 -38.88
CA PHE A 506 -10.85 -6.23 -37.78
C PHE A 506 -12.07 -7.16 -37.89
N GLU A 507 -13.23 -6.65 -38.33
CA GLU A 507 -14.38 -7.47 -38.69
C GLU A 507 -14.03 -8.43 -39.81
N GLN A 508 -13.39 -7.93 -40.88
CA GLN A 508 -12.92 -8.77 -41.98
C GLN A 508 -11.95 -9.85 -41.50
N LEU A 509 -11.01 -9.55 -40.61
CA LEU A 509 -10.12 -10.55 -40.02
C LEU A 509 -10.89 -11.63 -39.24
N LEU A 510 -11.84 -11.26 -38.40
CA LEU A 510 -12.63 -12.23 -37.63
C LEU A 510 -13.50 -13.10 -38.53
N ASP A 511 -14.11 -12.52 -39.56
CA ASP A 511 -14.88 -13.25 -40.56
C ASP A 511 -13.98 -14.26 -41.28
N ARG A 512 -12.76 -13.86 -41.68
CA ARG A 512 -11.77 -14.78 -42.24
C ARG A 512 -11.40 -15.89 -41.27
N ILE A 513 -11.10 -15.59 -40.00
CA ILE A 513 -10.76 -16.63 -39.00
C ILE A 513 -11.92 -17.63 -38.82
N GLN A 514 -13.16 -17.15 -38.86
CA GLN A 514 -14.35 -17.99 -38.80
C GLN A 514 -14.51 -18.88 -40.04
N GLU A 515 -14.15 -18.41 -41.24
CA GLU A 515 -14.12 -19.24 -42.46
C GLU A 515 -13.14 -20.42 -42.36
N PHE A 516 -12.09 -20.28 -41.52
CA PHE A 516 -11.17 -21.38 -41.18
C PHE A 516 -11.62 -22.21 -39.97
N ASP A 517 -12.86 -22.04 -39.47
CA ASP A 517 -13.44 -22.83 -38.37
C ASP A 517 -12.59 -22.83 -37.08
N LEU A 518 -11.83 -21.75 -36.85
CA LEU A 518 -10.97 -21.56 -35.69
C LEU A 518 -11.72 -20.79 -34.59
N GLN A 519 -11.51 -21.17 -33.33
CA GLN A 519 -11.98 -20.38 -32.18
C GLN A 519 -11.11 -19.14 -32.00
N VAL A 520 -11.69 -18.03 -31.55
CA VAL A 520 -10.94 -16.79 -31.30
C VAL A 520 -11.04 -16.37 -29.85
N ILE A 521 -9.90 -16.16 -29.22
CA ILE A 521 -9.80 -15.51 -27.91
C ILE A 521 -9.30 -14.09 -28.13
N LEU A 522 -10.10 -13.10 -27.77
CA LEU A 522 -9.68 -11.70 -27.77
C LEU A 522 -9.08 -11.35 -26.42
N ARG A 523 -7.82 -10.90 -26.45
CA ARG A 523 -7.12 -10.41 -25.27
C ARG A 523 -6.88 -8.90 -25.41
N LEU A 524 -7.57 -8.14 -24.57
CA LEU A 524 -7.46 -6.68 -24.49
C LEU A 524 -6.41 -6.35 -23.42
N GLY A 525 -5.37 -5.59 -23.78
CA GLY A 525 -4.30 -5.24 -22.83
C GLY A 525 -3.50 -4.01 -23.23
N TYR A 526 -2.80 -3.42 -22.25
CA TYR A 526 -1.78 -2.40 -22.48
C TYR A 526 -0.55 -3.06 -23.12
N SER A 527 -0.13 -2.60 -24.29
CA SER A 527 1.26 -2.78 -24.71
C SER A 527 2.05 -1.59 -24.16
N HIS A 528 2.65 -1.73 -22.98
CA HIS A 528 3.81 -0.90 -22.68
C HIS A 528 4.95 -1.35 -23.59
N ASP A 529 5.57 -0.40 -24.26
CA ASP A 529 6.59 -0.58 -25.30
C ASP A 529 7.96 -1.01 -24.72
N ASN A 530 7.96 -1.97 -23.78
CA ASN A 530 9.15 -2.43 -23.06
C ASN A 530 9.47 -3.89 -23.37
N GLY A 531 9.70 -4.19 -24.65
CA GLY A 531 10.39 -5.40 -25.10
C GLY A 531 9.76 -6.75 -24.70
N PRO A 532 10.32 -7.87 -25.18
CA PRO A 532 9.77 -9.22 -24.98
C PRO A 532 9.86 -9.77 -23.53
N ASP A 533 10.45 -9.02 -22.59
CA ASP A 533 10.72 -9.48 -21.21
C ASP A 533 9.87 -8.78 -20.13
N SER A 534 8.84 -8.01 -20.50
CA SER A 534 7.91 -7.42 -19.51
C SER A 534 6.62 -8.23 -19.39
N GLU A 535 6.34 -8.75 -18.19
CA GLU A 535 5.05 -9.37 -17.90
C GLU A 535 3.93 -8.33 -18.03
N PRO A 536 2.80 -8.65 -18.68
CA PRO A 536 1.70 -7.71 -18.83
C PRO A 536 0.93 -7.59 -17.50
N GLU A 537 1.36 -6.67 -16.64
CA GLU A 537 0.57 -6.20 -15.51
C GLU A 537 -0.46 -5.16 -16.00
N GLY A 538 -1.69 -5.62 -16.21
CA GLY A 538 -2.83 -4.76 -16.54
C GLY A 538 -4.12 -5.56 -16.63
N PHE A 539 -5.27 -4.94 -16.33
CA PHE A 539 -6.60 -5.56 -16.36
C PHE A 539 -6.81 -6.44 -17.60
N LEU A 540 -6.73 -7.76 -17.42
CA LEU A 540 -7.00 -8.72 -18.48
C LEU A 540 -8.50 -9.01 -18.48
N ARG A 541 -9.22 -8.51 -19.48
CA ARG A 541 -10.53 -9.08 -19.84
C ARG A 541 -10.35 -9.97 -21.04
N GLN A 542 -10.76 -11.23 -20.91
CA GLN A 542 -10.74 -12.18 -22.00
C GLN A 542 -12.16 -12.40 -22.51
N VAL A 543 -12.32 -12.38 -23.84
CA VAL A 543 -13.58 -12.73 -24.48
C VAL A 543 -13.30 -13.90 -25.40
N VAL A 544 -13.98 -15.01 -25.16
CA VAL A 544 -13.93 -16.17 -26.05
C VAL A 544 -15.11 -16.07 -27.00
N ILE A 545 -14.81 -16.12 -28.30
CA ILE A 545 -15.78 -16.11 -29.37
C ILE A 545 -15.66 -17.45 -30.10
N GLY A 546 -16.67 -18.31 -29.95
CA GLY A 546 -16.82 -19.53 -30.72
C GLY A 546 -17.91 -19.39 -31.79
N ALA A 547 -18.03 -20.39 -32.68
CA ALA A 547 -18.96 -20.38 -33.81
C ALA A 547 -20.42 -20.01 -33.43
N ASP A 548 -20.88 -20.39 -32.23
CA ASP A 548 -22.28 -20.21 -31.83
C ASP A 548 -22.52 -19.38 -30.56
N THR A 549 -21.48 -18.96 -29.82
CA THR A 549 -21.66 -18.13 -28.61
C THR A 549 -20.43 -17.29 -28.26
N ALA A 550 -20.67 -16.06 -27.80
CA ALA A 550 -19.65 -15.20 -27.18
C ALA A 550 -19.86 -15.17 -25.66
N THR A 551 -18.83 -15.55 -24.90
CA THR A 551 -18.88 -15.55 -23.43
C THR A 551 -17.74 -14.68 -22.87
N MET A 552 -18.08 -13.75 -21.97
CA MET A 552 -17.07 -12.99 -21.24
C MET A 552 -16.49 -13.81 -20.08
N LEU A 553 -15.17 -13.84 -19.97
CA LEU A 553 -14.46 -14.40 -18.84
C LEU A 553 -13.83 -13.25 -18.04
N ALA A 554 -13.92 -13.36 -16.71
CA ALA A 554 -13.58 -12.30 -15.75
C ALA A 554 -12.07 -12.04 -15.67
#